data_AF-A0A1I1TZC8-F1
#
_entry.id   AF-A0A1I1TZC8-F1
#
_cell.length_a   1.000
_cell.length_b   1.000
_cell.length_c   1.000
_cell.angle_alpha   90.00
_cell.angle_beta   90.00
_cell.angle_gamma   90.00
#
_symmetry.space_group_name_H-M   'P 1'
#
loop_
_entity.id
_entity.type
_entity.pdbx_description
1 polymer ?
#
loop_
_entity_poly.entity_id
_entity_poly.type
_entity_poly.pdbx_seq_one_letter_code
_entity_poly.pdbx_strand_id
1 'polypeptide(L)'
;MNLSFIKSLLAVMLSVVALSCADHVSPQVPLLQDSWISGWDSQKVLTIPKGQRPDPSTYLQAPYITYQLALFKNGASYLVTKKALDDYGRELLGYPDNSQFVMAKQEMDAMLLKTAKNVAAIEVELGIPANSWQGKPLVRIDIPNPEELHVRLPSGNEMGTNNLWLPGGKLPTGYSEAVVDRIPKGKYTETDL
;
A
#
# COMPACT_ATOMS: atom_id res chain seq x y z
N MET A 1 -61.27 49.59 23.11
CA MET A 1 -62.22 48.46 23.17
C MET A 1 -61.53 47.25 22.54
N ASN A 2 -61.27 46.22 23.35
CA ASN A 2 -60.85 44.83 23.08
C ASN A 2 -59.56 44.55 22.29
N LEU A 3 -58.50 44.08 22.97
CA LEU A 3 -58.20 42.68 23.36
C LEU A 3 -57.49 41.90 22.23
N SER A 4 -56.16 42.07 22.13
CA SER A 4 -55.27 41.17 21.40
C SER A 4 -54.77 40.11 22.38
N PHE A 5 -55.19 38.88 22.13
CA PHE A 5 -54.91 37.68 22.90
C PHE A 5 -53.74 36.91 22.26
N ILE A 6 -52.98 36.22 23.13
CA ILE A 6 -52.02 35.13 22.85
C ILE A 6 -50.59 35.55 22.50
N LYS A 7 -49.76 35.67 23.54
CA LYS A 7 -48.31 35.42 23.45
C LYS A 7 -48.09 33.91 23.41
N SER A 8 -47.65 33.37 22.28
CA SER A 8 -47.18 31.98 22.20
C SER A 8 -45.87 31.83 22.98
N LEU A 9 -45.93 30.98 24.00
CA LEU A 9 -44.82 30.49 24.79
C LEU A 9 -44.03 29.48 23.94
N LEU A 10 -42.89 29.87 23.39
CA LEU A 10 -41.97 28.93 22.75
C LEU A 10 -41.12 28.26 23.84
N ALA A 11 -41.67 27.21 24.44
CA ALA A 11 -40.93 26.32 25.33
C ALA A 11 -40.04 25.42 24.47
N VAL A 12 -38.73 25.67 24.51
CA VAL A 12 -37.70 24.76 24.00
C VAL A 12 -37.65 23.55 24.94
N MET A 13 -38.44 22.52 24.63
CA MET A 13 -38.28 21.20 25.24
C MET A 13 -37.07 20.54 24.58
N LEU A 14 -35.95 20.66 25.27
CA LEU A 14 -34.71 19.95 25.06
C LEU A 14 -34.99 18.45 24.96
N SER A 15 -35.05 17.93 23.74
CA SER A 15 -35.13 16.48 23.51
C SER A 15 -33.75 15.92 23.81
N VAL A 16 -33.56 15.42 25.04
CA VAL A 16 -32.44 14.54 25.35
C VAL A 16 -32.70 13.25 24.59
N VAL A 17 -32.19 13.17 23.36
CA VAL A 17 -31.98 11.88 22.70
C VAL A 17 -30.92 11.20 23.53
N ALA A 18 -31.33 10.20 24.31
CA ALA A 18 -30.41 9.26 24.91
C ALA A 18 -29.60 8.65 23.77
N LEU A 19 -28.34 9.09 23.64
CA LEU A 19 -27.35 8.46 22.79
C LEU A 19 -27.16 7.05 23.36
N SER A 20 -27.90 6.09 22.79
CA SER A 20 -27.57 4.69 22.90
C SER A 20 -26.10 4.57 22.53
N CYS A 21 -25.27 4.10 23.46
CA CYS A 21 -23.89 3.72 23.22
C CYS A 21 -23.90 2.55 22.23
N ALA A 22 -24.08 2.85 20.94
CA ALA A 22 -23.58 1.98 19.90
C ALA A 22 -22.07 2.13 19.98
N ASP A 23 -21.40 1.08 20.48
CA ASP A 23 -19.96 0.96 20.41
C ASP A 23 -19.52 1.34 19.01
N HIS A 24 -18.84 2.48 18.87
CA HIS A 24 -18.06 2.78 17.69
C HIS A 24 -16.87 1.81 17.71
N VAL A 25 -17.14 0.56 17.37
CA VAL A 25 -16.11 -0.39 16.97
C VAL A 25 -15.60 0.15 15.64
N SER A 26 -14.51 0.93 15.70
CA SER A 26 -13.71 1.22 14.52
C SER A 26 -13.51 -0.10 13.77
N PRO A 27 -13.76 -0.19 12.46
CA PRO A 27 -13.57 -1.43 11.73
C PRO A 27 -12.16 -1.94 12.03
N GLN A 28 -12.09 -3.12 12.63
CA GLN A 28 -10.83 -3.73 13.03
C GLN A 28 -9.99 -3.92 11.77
N VAL A 29 -8.75 -3.40 11.79
CA VAL A 29 -7.80 -3.62 10.70
C VAL A 29 -7.54 -5.12 10.59
N PRO A 30 -7.82 -5.76 9.44
CA PRO A 30 -7.61 -7.20 9.29
C PRO A 30 -6.12 -7.52 9.39
N LEU A 31 -5.75 -8.36 10.34
CA LEU A 31 -4.37 -8.83 10.52
C LEU A 31 -4.08 -9.98 9.55
N LEU A 32 -2.88 -10.00 8.96
CA LEU A 32 -2.48 -11.05 8.01
C LEU A 32 -2.62 -12.45 8.62
N GLN A 33 -2.20 -12.63 9.88
CA GLN A 33 -2.25 -13.89 10.62
C GLN A 33 -3.67 -14.48 10.74
N ASP A 34 -4.70 -13.63 10.76
CA ASP A 34 -6.10 -14.05 10.89
C ASP A 34 -6.82 -14.10 9.53
N SER A 35 -6.11 -13.71 8.47
CA SER A 35 -6.67 -13.50 7.13
C SER A 35 -6.31 -14.62 6.15
N TRP A 36 -5.62 -15.67 6.59
CA TRP A 36 -5.37 -16.85 5.76
C TRP A 36 -6.68 -17.63 5.56
N ILE A 37 -6.86 -18.18 4.36
CA ILE A 37 -7.93 -19.16 4.10
C ILE A 37 -7.56 -20.48 4.78
N SER A 38 -8.54 -21.24 5.27
CA SER A 38 -8.30 -22.50 5.99
C SER A 38 -7.32 -23.42 5.26
N GLY A 39 -6.30 -23.88 5.99
CA GLY A 39 -5.23 -24.72 5.46
C GLY A 39 -4.16 -23.97 4.67
N TRP A 40 -4.15 -22.64 4.67
CA TRP A 40 -3.09 -21.80 4.15
C TRP A 40 -2.34 -21.07 5.26
N ASP A 41 -1.05 -20.83 4.99
CA ASP A 41 -0.18 -19.95 5.74
C ASP A 41 0.96 -19.49 4.82
N SER A 42 1.82 -18.62 5.33
CA SER A 42 2.96 -18.10 4.57
C SER A 42 3.94 -19.19 4.11
N GLN A 43 4.21 -20.18 4.95
CA GLN A 43 5.17 -21.25 4.63
C GLN A 43 4.66 -22.11 3.48
N LYS A 44 3.37 -22.44 3.48
CA LYS A 44 2.74 -23.21 2.41
C LYS A 44 2.84 -22.48 1.07
N VAL A 45 2.67 -21.16 1.02
CA VAL A 45 2.88 -20.40 -0.21
C VAL A 45 4.35 -20.42 -0.65
N LEU A 46 5.27 -20.24 0.31
CA LEU A 46 6.70 -20.17 0.02
C LEU A 46 7.32 -21.50 -0.43
N THR A 47 6.74 -22.64 -0.04
CA THR A 47 7.14 -23.98 -0.54
C THR A 47 6.74 -24.23 -1.99
N ILE A 48 5.79 -23.45 -2.54
CA ILE A 48 5.42 -23.52 -3.95
C ILE A 48 6.45 -22.74 -4.78
N PRO A 49 7.05 -23.36 -5.82
CA PRO A 49 8.06 -22.70 -6.65
C PRO A 49 7.56 -21.40 -7.29
N LYS A 50 8.46 -20.41 -7.43
CA LYS A 50 8.19 -19.19 -8.21
C LYS A 50 7.74 -19.57 -9.63
N GLY A 51 6.69 -18.92 -10.11
CA GLY A 51 5.99 -19.23 -11.36
C GLY A 51 4.79 -20.17 -11.20
N GLN A 52 4.66 -20.85 -10.05
CA GLN A 52 3.55 -21.76 -9.74
C GLN A 52 2.72 -21.32 -8.53
N ARG A 53 3.11 -20.23 -7.86
CA ARG A 53 2.39 -19.75 -6.68
C ARG A 53 0.98 -19.33 -7.09
N PRO A 54 -0.06 -19.72 -6.33
CA PRO A 54 -1.43 -19.38 -6.69
C PRO A 54 -1.69 -17.88 -6.56
N ASP A 55 -2.81 -17.43 -7.12
CA ASP A 55 -3.28 -16.06 -6.91
C ASP A 55 -3.54 -15.78 -5.41
N PRO A 56 -3.24 -14.57 -4.89
CA PRO A 56 -3.51 -14.20 -3.50
C PRO A 56 -4.92 -14.52 -2.99
N SER A 57 -5.95 -14.42 -3.83
CA SER A 57 -7.33 -14.77 -3.46
C SER A 57 -7.55 -16.27 -3.16
N THR A 58 -6.60 -17.12 -3.53
CA THR A 58 -6.61 -18.56 -3.20
C THR A 58 -6.25 -18.81 -1.73
N TYR A 59 -5.44 -17.93 -1.12
CA TYR A 59 -4.88 -18.13 0.22
C TYR A 59 -5.16 -17.00 1.20
N LEU A 60 -5.67 -15.85 0.76
CA LEU A 60 -6.07 -14.71 1.60
C LEU A 60 -7.55 -14.42 1.48
N GLN A 61 -8.16 -14.05 2.60
CA GLN A 61 -9.56 -13.63 2.65
C GLN A 61 -9.76 -12.27 1.96
N ALA A 62 -10.88 -12.12 1.24
CA ALA A 62 -11.21 -10.92 0.48
C ALA A 62 -11.22 -9.60 1.30
N PRO A 63 -11.69 -9.56 2.56
CA PRO A 63 -11.61 -8.35 3.38
C PRO A 63 -10.18 -7.85 3.59
N TYR A 64 -9.22 -8.76 3.77
CA TYR A 64 -7.80 -8.40 3.92
C TYR A 64 -7.22 -7.85 2.62
N ILE A 65 -7.50 -8.51 1.50
CA ILE A 65 -7.07 -8.05 0.17
C ILE A 65 -7.58 -6.64 -0.09
N THR A 66 -8.87 -6.42 0.17
CA THR A 66 -9.53 -5.12 -0.01
C THR A 66 -8.89 -4.04 0.86
N TYR A 67 -8.60 -4.37 2.13
CA TYR A 67 -7.91 -3.46 3.04
C TYR A 67 -6.50 -3.11 2.56
N GLN A 68 -5.69 -4.09 2.14
CA GLN A 68 -4.33 -3.83 1.67
C GLN A 68 -4.32 -2.92 0.44
N LEU A 69 -5.20 -3.18 -0.54
CA LEU A 69 -5.27 -2.34 -1.75
C LEU A 69 -5.79 -0.94 -1.45
N ALA A 70 -6.65 -0.77 -0.44
CA ALA A 70 -7.12 0.56 -0.03
C ALA A 70 -6.00 1.48 0.48
N LEU A 71 -4.86 0.94 0.94
CA LEU A 71 -3.69 1.72 1.35
C LEU A 71 -3.07 2.51 0.19
N PHE A 72 -3.29 2.07 -1.05
CA PHE A 72 -2.72 2.66 -2.27
C PHE A 72 -3.63 3.70 -2.93
N LYS A 73 -4.84 3.95 -2.38
CA LYS A 73 -5.81 4.91 -2.94
C LYS A 73 -5.26 6.33 -3.07
N ASN A 74 -4.32 6.70 -2.21
CA ASN A 74 -3.69 8.02 -2.19
C ASN A 74 -2.31 8.03 -2.89
N GLY A 75 -2.08 7.07 -3.78
CA GLY A 75 -0.87 6.96 -4.56
C GLY A 75 0.09 5.88 -4.06
N ALA A 76 1.02 5.53 -4.95
CA ALA A 76 2.07 4.57 -4.71
C ALA A 76 3.45 5.17 -5.03
N SER A 77 4.49 4.62 -4.43
CA SER A 77 5.87 5.03 -4.67
C SER A 77 6.81 3.85 -4.74
N TYR A 78 7.90 3.99 -5.48
CA TYR A 78 9.05 3.11 -5.34
C TYR A 78 10.35 3.89 -5.52
N LEU A 79 11.46 3.30 -5.07
CA LEU A 79 12.80 3.84 -5.27
C LEU A 79 13.55 3.00 -6.30
N VAL A 80 14.36 3.69 -7.09
CA VAL A 80 15.20 3.08 -8.11
C VAL A 80 16.51 3.85 -8.23
N THR A 81 17.59 3.18 -8.61
CA THR A 81 18.84 3.90 -8.88
C THR A 81 18.70 4.74 -10.13
N LYS A 82 19.26 5.96 -10.14
CA LYS A 82 19.28 6.82 -11.34
C LYS A 82 19.86 6.08 -12.55
N LYS A 83 20.92 5.29 -12.35
CA LYS A 83 21.54 4.47 -13.39
C LYS A 83 20.55 3.54 -14.10
N ALA A 84 19.66 2.88 -13.36
CA ALA A 84 18.67 2.00 -13.99
C ALA A 84 17.70 2.77 -14.90
N LEU A 85 17.25 3.96 -14.49
CA LEU A 85 16.43 4.81 -15.36
C LEU A 85 17.19 5.30 -16.60
N ASP A 86 18.49 5.56 -16.46
CA ASP A 86 19.33 6.00 -17.57
C ASP A 86 19.64 4.85 -18.54
N ASP A 87 19.80 3.62 -18.03
CA ASP A 87 20.08 2.43 -18.84
C ASP A 87 18.83 1.91 -19.58
N TYR A 88 17.65 1.94 -18.95
CA TYR A 88 16.41 1.37 -19.50
C TYR A 88 15.44 2.41 -20.06
N GLY A 89 15.69 3.70 -19.83
CA GLY A 89 14.83 4.79 -20.30
C GLY A 89 13.63 5.06 -19.40
N ARG A 90 12.81 6.01 -19.84
CA ARG A 90 11.70 6.62 -19.07
C ARG A 90 10.35 6.59 -19.78
N GLU A 91 10.28 5.93 -20.94
CA GLU A 91 9.03 5.86 -21.70
C GLU A 91 8.03 4.88 -21.08
N LEU A 92 8.52 3.79 -20.50
CA LEU A 92 7.70 2.76 -19.85
C LEU A 92 8.50 2.07 -18.74
N LEU A 93 8.21 2.41 -17.48
CA LEU A 93 8.92 1.88 -16.31
C LEU A 93 8.32 0.54 -15.84
N GLY A 94 9.15 -0.33 -15.25
CA GLY A 94 8.78 -1.65 -14.74
C GLY A 94 9.39 -2.81 -15.51
N TYR A 95 9.17 -4.03 -15.02
CA TYR A 95 9.75 -5.24 -15.58
C TYR A 95 9.00 -5.73 -16.84
N PRO A 96 9.68 -6.46 -17.75
CA PRO A 96 9.07 -7.00 -18.98
C PRO A 96 7.82 -7.88 -18.80
N ASP A 97 7.64 -8.50 -17.64
CA ASP A 97 6.44 -9.30 -17.30
C ASP A 97 5.22 -8.46 -16.89
N ASN A 98 5.27 -7.15 -17.16
CA ASN A 98 4.24 -6.19 -16.81
C ASN A 98 4.04 -6.03 -15.30
N SER A 99 5.13 -6.02 -14.53
CA SER A 99 5.09 -5.82 -13.08
C SER A 99 6.06 -4.71 -12.61
N GLN A 100 5.65 -3.96 -11.61
CA GLN A 100 6.51 -3.06 -10.83
C GLN A 100 6.06 -3.07 -9.37
N PHE A 101 6.97 -3.44 -8.46
CA PHE A 101 6.72 -3.37 -7.02
C PHE A 101 6.66 -1.93 -6.54
N VAL A 102 5.72 -1.65 -5.64
CA VAL A 102 5.45 -0.34 -5.06
C VAL A 102 5.04 -0.44 -3.59
N MET A 103 5.28 0.64 -2.85
CA MET A 103 4.81 0.88 -1.49
C MET A 103 3.76 1.99 -1.50
N ALA A 104 2.84 2.02 -0.53
CA ALA A 104 1.93 3.16 -0.38
C ALA A 104 2.71 4.47 -0.24
N LYS A 105 2.29 5.52 -0.93
CA LYS A 105 3.05 6.79 -0.98
C LYS A 105 3.31 7.37 0.41
N GLN A 106 2.32 7.34 1.29
CA GLN A 106 2.41 7.89 2.64
C GLN A 106 3.43 7.12 3.51
N GLU A 107 3.54 5.81 3.32
CA GLU A 107 4.53 4.99 4.01
C GLU A 107 5.95 5.26 3.49
N MET A 108 6.12 5.47 2.17
CA MET A 108 7.38 5.94 1.60
C MET A 108 7.80 7.30 2.16
N ASP A 109 6.86 8.24 2.29
CA ASP A 109 7.10 9.56 2.91
C ASP A 109 7.62 9.38 4.35
N ALA A 110 6.95 8.57 5.15
CA ALA A 110 7.33 8.30 6.53
C ALA A 110 8.68 7.57 6.65
N MET A 111 8.96 6.59 5.76
CA MET A 111 10.21 5.83 5.74
C MET A 111 11.40 6.74 5.39
N LEU A 112 11.26 7.61 4.38
CA LEU A 112 12.32 8.55 4.01
C LEU A 112 12.64 9.56 5.12
N LEU A 113 11.62 9.99 5.87
CA LEU A 113 11.81 10.82 7.08
C LEU A 113 12.53 10.03 8.19
N LYS A 114 12.04 8.83 8.51
CA LYS A 114 12.61 7.95 9.54
C LYS A 114 14.09 7.65 9.29
N THR A 115 14.45 7.40 8.04
CA THR A 115 15.81 7.03 7.64
C THR A 115 16.73 8.24 7.43
N ALA A 116 16.19 9.46 7.46
CA ALA A 116 16.88 10.67 7.02
C ALA A 116 17.55 10.50 5.64
N LYS A 117 16.90 9.73 4.76
CA LYS A 117 17.40 9.31 3.44
C LYS A 117 18.75 8.56 3.45
N ASN A 118 19.14 7.97 4.57
CA ASN A 118 20.33 7.13 4.63
C ASN A 118 20.12 5.85 3.80
N VAL A 119 20.96 5.62 2.79
CA VAL A 119 20.80 4.49 1.85
C VAL A 119 20.86 3.13 2.54
N ALA A 120 21.72 2.94 3.54
CA ALA A 120 21.81 1.66 4.26
C ALA A 120 20.53 1.38 5.06
N ALA A 121 19.97 2.41 5.70
CA ALA A 121 18.70 2.28 6.40
C ALA A 121 17.54 2.03 5.42
N ILE A 122 17.50 2.73 4.27
CA ILE A 122 16.52 2.49 3.21
C ILE A 122 16.57 1.05 2.71
N GLU A 123 17.77 0.49 2.48
CA GLU A 123 17.94 -0.89 2.03
C GLU A 123 17.28 -1.87 3.01
N VAL A 124 17.50 -1.67 4.32
CA VAL A 124 16.88 -2.48 5.37
C VAL A 124 15.36 -2.34 5.37
N GLU A 125 14.84 -1.11 5.36
CA GLU A 125 13.39 -0.85 5.39
C GLU A 125 12.67 -1.43 4.18
N LEU A 126 13.31 -1.44 3.01
CA LEU A 126 12.75 -1.92 1.74
C LEU A 126 13.03 -3.40 1.45
N GLY A 127 13.77 -4.12 2.31
CA GLY A 127 14.17 -5.50 2.03
C GLY A 127 15.07 -5.64 0.80
N ILE A 128 15.88 -4.61 0.52
CA ILE A 128 16.91 -4.62 -0.52
C ILE A 128 18.17 -5.26 0.08
N PRO A 129 18.87 -6.16 -0.65
CA PRO A 129 20.12 -6.74 -0.13
C PRO A 129 21.13 -5.64 0.22
N ALA A 130 21.77 -5.78 1.38
CA ALA A 130 22.73 -4.79 1.87
C ALA A 130 23.82 -4.49 0.84
N ASN A 131 24.17 -3.22 0.68
CA ASN A 131 25.16 -2.70 -0.26
C ASN A 131 24.73 -2.67 -1.75
N SER A 132 23.48 -3.00 -2.08
CA SER A 132 23.00 -2.98 -3.46
C SER A 132 22.97 -1.57 -4.07
N TRP A 133 22.72 -0.55 -3.25
CA TRP A 133 22.50 0.85 -3.63
C TRP A 133 23.51 1.82 -3.04
N GLN A 134 24.46 1.37 -2.22
CA GLN A 134 25.47 2.25 -1.62
C GLN A 134 26.26 3.01 -2.68
N GLY A 135 26.41 4.33 -2.45
CA GLY A 135 27.09 5.23 -3.38
C GLY A 135 26.35 5.49 -4.70
N LYS A 136 25.12 4.98 -4.88
CA LYS A 136 24.32 5.19 -6.09
C LYS A 136 23.25 6.25 -5.82
N PRO A 137 23.12 7.30 -6.65
CA PRO A 137 21.99 8.22 -6.58
C PRO A 137 20.67 7.46 -6.74
N LEU A 138 19.73 7.74 -5.84
CA LEU A 138 18.39 7.18 -5.87
C LEU A 138 17.40 8.20 -6.40
N VAL A 139 16.42 7.71 -7.14
CA VAL A 139 15.28 8.47 -7.65
C VAL A 139 14.04 7.83 -7.07
N ARG A 140 13.15 8.66 -6.55
CA ARG A 140 11.79 8.28 -6.19
C ARG A 140 10.87 8.44 -7.38
N ILE A 141 10.07 7.43 -7.64
CA ILE A 141 8.98 7.45 -8.61
C ILE A 141 7.67 7.45 -7.84
N ASP A 142 6.85 8.47 -8.07
CA ASP A 142 5.50 8.59 -7.51
C ASP A 142 4.45 8.34 -8.59
N ILE A 143 3.44 7.54 -8.24
CA ILE A 143 2.32 7.16 -9.10
C ILE A 143 1.04 7.67 -8.42
N PRO A 144 0.45 8.79 -8.90
CA PRO A 144 -0.72 9.38 -8.25
C PRO A 144 -1.95 8.47 -8.28
N ASN A 145 -2.18 7.75 -9.39
CA ASN A 145 -3.38 6.94 -9.62
C ASN A 145 -3.02 5.46 -9.90
N PRO A 146 -2.54 4.69 -8.92
CA PRO A 146 -2.09 3.31 -9.14
C PRO A 146 -3.24 2.35 -9.51
N GLU A 147 -4.50 2.70 -9.20
CA GLU A 147 -5.68 1.93 -9.64
C GLU A 147 -5.82 1.89 -11.18
N GLU A 148 -5.42 2.95 -11.88
CA GLU A 148 -5.37 2.96 -13.36
C GLU A 148 -4.29 2.05 -13.94
N LEU A 149 -3.38 1.54 -13.08
CA LEU A 149 -2.29 0.63 -13.43
C LEU A 149 -2.46 -0.74 -12.75
N HIS A 150 -3.71 -1.15 -12.49
CA HIS A 150 -4.04 -2.46 -11.94
C HIS A 150 -3.24 -2.84 -10.69
N VAL A 151 -3.19 -1.93 -9.71
CA VAL A 151 -2.61 -2.22 -8.40
C VAL A 151 -3.24 -3.48 -7.79
N ARG A 152 -2.39 -4.41 -7.38
CA ARG A 152 -2.79 -5.72 -6.86
C ARG A 152 -1.75 -6.24 -5.86
N LEU A 153 -2.15 -7.21 -5.04
CA LEU A 153 -1.20 -7.91 -4.19
C LEU A 153 -0.21 -8.71 -5.04
N PRO A 154 1.09 -8.74 -4.67
CA PRO A 154 2.05 -9.61 -5.34
C PRO A 154 1.72 -11.07 -5.04
N SER A 155 1.82 -11.91 -6.08
CA SER A 155 1.73 -13.38 -5.98
C SER A 155 3.08 -14.02 -5.63
N GLY A 156 4.16 -13.27 -5.81
CA GLY A 156 5.53 -13.76 -5.71
C GLY A 156 5.99 -14.48 -6.98
N ASN A 157 5.23 -14.40 -8.07
CA ASN A 157 5.64 -14.88 -9.39
C ASN A 157 6.28 -13.78 -10.24
N GLU A 158 6.16 -12.53 -9.83
CA GLU A 158 6.63 -11.36 -10.55
C GLU A 158 8.17 -11.37 -10.73
N MET A 159 8.66 -10.80 -11.83
CA MET A 159 10.09 -10.82 -12.17
C MET A 159 10.94 -10.21 -11.04
N GLY A 160 10.46 -9.12 -10.44
CA GLY A 160 11.12 -8.44 -9.31
C GLY A 160 11.13 -9.21 -7.99
N THR A 161 10.39 -10.32 -7.85
CA THR A 161 10.39 -11.12 -6.62
C THR A 161 11.76 -11.74 -6.34
N ASN A 162 12.31 -11.43 -5.16
CA ASN A 162 13.58 -11.97 -4.66
C ASN A 162 13.37 -12.95 -3.47
N ASN A 163 14.44 -13.41 -2.84
CA ASN A 163 14.40 -14.39 -1.73
C ASN A 163 13.85 -13.83 -0.40
N LEU A 164 13.70 -12.51 -0.28
CA LEU A 164 13.15 -11.82 0.90
C LEU A 164 11.66 -11.51 0.77
N TRP A 165 11.06 -11.77 -0.40
CA TRP A 165 9.64 -11.54 -0.61
C TRP A 165 8.78 -12.40 0.31
N LEU A 166 7.68 -11.82 0.80
CA LEU A 166 6.72 -12.46 1.69
C LEU A 166 5.32 -12.42 1.06
N PRO A 167 4.52 -13.49 1.20
CA PRO A 167 3.12 -13.44 0.83
C PRO A 167 2.33 -12.56 1.80
N GLY A 168 1.35 -11.81 1.28
CA GLY A 168 0.46 -10.97 2.09
C GLY A 168 0.57 -9.47 1.85
N GLY A 169 1.42 -9.03 0.92
CA GLY A 169 1.53 -7.62 0.53
C GLY A 169 2.21 -6.75 1.59
N LYS A 170 3.23 -7.31 2.24
CA LYS A 170 3.96 -6.65 3.31
C LYS A 170 5.45 -6.92 3.16
N LEU A 171 6.26 -5.87 3.34
CA LEU A 171 7.70 -6.01 3.52
C LEU A 171 8.00 -6.63 4.89
N PRO A 172 9.21 -7.20 5.10
CA PRO A 172 9.62 -7.73 6.41
C PRO A 172 9.52 -6.72 7.56
N THR A 173 9.60 -5.43 7.27
CA THR A 173 9.48 -4.31 8.21
C THR A 173 8.04 -3.85 8.47
N GLY A 174 7.05 -4.42 7.77
CA GLY A 174 5.62 -4.17 8.00
C GLY A 174 4.98 -3.12 7.08
N TYR A 175 5.76 -2.44 6.23
CA TYR A 175 5.20 -1.56 5.20
C TYR A 175 4.38 -2.33 4.17
N SER A 176 3.36 -1.68 3.60
CA SER A 176 2.59 -2.21 2.48
C SER A 176 3.44 -2.43 1.23
N GLU A 177 3.14 -3.51 0.53
CA GLU A 177 3.75 -3.85 -0.75
C GLU A 177 2.65 -4.29 -1.72
N ALA A 178 2.65 -3.70 -2.91
CA ALA A 178 1.79 -4.07 -4.02
C ALA A 178 2.61 -4.15 -5.31
N VAL A 179 1.98 -4.64 -6.36
CA VAL A 179 2.50 -4.53 -7.73
C VAL A 179 1.50 -3.79 -8.60
N VAL A 180 2.02 -2.95 -9.48
CA VAL A 180 1.26 -2.32 -10.58
C VAL A 180 1.77 -2.86 -11.91
N ASP A 181 1.00 -2.62 -12.96
CA ASP A 181 1.46 -2.78 -14.33
C ASP A 181 2.59 -1.82 -14.66
N ARG A 182 3.27 -2.03 -15.80
CA ARG A 182 4.28 -1.07 -16.26
C ARG A 182 3.68 0.32 -16.40
N ILE A 183 4.49 1.31 -16.09
CA ILE A 183 4.06 2.68 -15.83
C ILE A 183 4.49 3.54 -17.02
N PRO A 184 3.56 3.96 -17.90
CA PRO A 184 3.89 4.82 -19.02
C PRO A 184 4.33 6.20 -18.56
N LYS A 185 5.19 6.86 -19.33
CA LYS A 185 5.50 8.26 -19.15
C LYS A 185 4.24 9.12 -19.04
N GLY A 186 4.25 10.06 -18.10
CA GLY A 186 3.10 10.91 -17.79
C GLY A 186 2.11 10.31 -16.78
N LYS A 187 2.27 9.03 -16.39
CA LYS A 187 1.55 8.42 -15.26
C LYS A 187 2.32 8.46 -13.94
N TYR A 188 3.49 9.10 -13.93
CA TYR A 188 4.35 9.18 -12.77
C TYR A 188 5.13 10.50 -12.72
N THR A 189 5.69 10.81 -11.56
CA THR A 189 6.65 11.90 -11.35
C THR A 189 7.96 11.36 -10.77
N GLU A 190 9.09 11.98 -11.13
CA GLU A 190 10.42 11.65 -10.61
C GLU A 190 10.87 12.69 -9.59
N THR A 191 11.57 12.27 -8.53
CA THR A 191 12.21 13.16 -7.57
C THR A 191 13.54 12.55 -7.12
N ASP A 192 14.63 13.29 -7.27
CA ASP A 192 15.94 12.87 -6.76
C ASP A 192 15.93 12.85 -5.22
N LEU A 193 16.57 11.83 -4.63
CA LEU A 193 16.69 11.70 -3.17
C LEU A 193 17.90 12.43 -2.60
#